data_AF-A0A8E1WG36-F1
#
_entry.id   AF-A0A8E1WG36-F1
#
_cell.length_a   1.000
_cell.length_b   1.000
_cell.length_c   1.000
_cell.angle_alpha   90.00
_cell.angle_beta   90.00
_cell.angle_gamma   90.00
#
_symmetry.space_group_name_H-M   'P 1'
#
loop_
_entity.id
_entity.type
_entity.pdbx_description
1 polymer ?
#
loop_
_entity_poly.entity_id
_entity_poly.type
_entity_poly.pdbx_seq_one_letter_code
_entity_poly.pdbx_strand_id
1 'polypeptide(L)'
;MGQTIFIPRELDAIESRVGASPDTVKRLVGLGFAVVVETGAGTLSRIPDADFAAVGAVIGKASDAAKADVVLKVRRPSEAELKGYKPGAAVLATMDPYGNDAAVAAMAKAGVTAFAMEFMPRITRAQVMDVLSSQA
;
A
#
# COMPACT_ATOMS: atom_id res chain seq x y z
N MET A 1 19.13 -8.42 -6.22
CA MET A 1 17.78 -8.75 -5.70
C MET A 1 16.93 -7.51 -5.87
N GLY A 2 15.77 -7.62 -6.51
CA GLY A 2 14.86 -6.50 -6.73
C GLY A 2 14.24 -6.01 -5.43
N GLN A 3 13.70 -4.79 -5.43
CA GLN A 3 12.97 -4.23 -4.30
C GLN A 3 11.64 -4.98 -4.10
N THR A 4 11.21 -5.10 -2.84
CA THR A 4 9.97 -5.82 -2.48
C THR A 4 8.82 -4.83 -2.25
N ILE A 5 7.69 -5.06 -2.92
CA ILE A 5 6.44 -4.31 -2.73
C ILE A 5 5.47 -5.20 -1.95
N PHE A 6 4.92 -4.68 -0.86
CA PHE A 6 3.92 -5.35 -0.04
C PHE A 6 2.56 -4.66 -0.14
N ILE A 7 1.52 -5.46 -0.38
CA ILE A 7 0.12 -5.02 -0.43
C ILE A 7 -0.60 -5.64 0.78
N PRO A 8 -0.72 -4.91 1.91
CA PRO A 8 -1.41 -5.38 3.10
C PRO A 8 -2.91 -5.50 2.88
N ARG A 9 -3.56 -6.29 3.73
CA ARG A 9 -5.01 -6.26 3.91
C ARG A 9 -5.40 -5.01 4.69
N GLU A 10 -6.52 -4.41 4.34
CA GLU A 10 -7.09 -3.33 5.13
C GLU A 10 -7.71 -3.87 6.43
N LEU A 11 -7.40 -3.22 7.55
CA LEU A 11 -7.86 -3.63 8.89
C LEU A 11 -9.14 -2.90 9.30
N ASP A 12 -9.44 -1.78 8.65
CA ASP A 12 -10.66 -1.02 8.90
C ASP A 12 -11.87 -1.80 8.38
N ALA A 13 -12.86 -2.03 9.26
CA ALA A 13 -14.03 -2.86 8.96
C ALA A 13 -14.90 -2.32 7.82
N ILE A 14 -14.84 -1.01 7.53
CA ILE A 14 -15.61 -0.40 6.44
C ILE A 14 -14.79 -0.20 5.16
N GLU A 15 -13.50 -0.54 5.17
CA GLU A 15 -12.63 -0.43 4.00
C GLU A 15 -12.63 -1.73 3.20
N SER A 16 -13.35 -1.73 2.08
CA SER A 16 -13.43 -2.89 1.20
C SER A 16 -12.40 -2.88 0.07
N ARG A 17 -11.68 -1.77 -0.16
CA ARG A 17 -10.70 -1.61 -1.25
C ARG A 17 -9.37 -2.27 -0.89
N VAL A 18 -8.52 -2.46 -1.91
CA VAL A 18 -7.16 -3.01 -1.78
C VAL A 18 -6.17 -2.11 -2.53
N GLY A 19 -4.93 -2.02 -2.03
CA GLY A 19 -3.90 -1.11 -2.56
C GLY A 19 -3.39 -1.42 -3.98
N ALA A 20 -3.76 -2.57 -4.55
CA ALA A 20 -3.41 -2.96 -5.91
C ALA A 20 -4.42 -3.97 -6.48
N SER A 21 -4.59 -3.95 -7.81
CA SER A 21 -5.36 -4.96 -8.55
C SER A 21 -4.43 -5.97 -9.24
N PRO A 22 -4.93 -7.12 -9.72
CA PRO A 22 -4.11 -8.05 -10.49
C PRO A 22 -3.43 -7.42 -11.71
N ASP A 23 -4.08 -6.45 -12.37
CA ASP A 23 -3.47 -5.74 -13.51
C ASP A 23 -2.29 -4.85 -13.06
N THR A 24 -2.42 -4.12 -11.96
CA THR A 24 -1.30 -3.30 -11.46
C THR A 24 -0.17 -4.18 -10.92
N VAL A 25 -0.49 -5.28 -10.24
CA VAL A 25 0.50 -6.28 -9.81
C VAL A 25 1.27 -6.85 -10.98
N LYS A 26 0.59 -7.25 -12.06
CA LYS A 26 1.23 -7.75 -13.28
C LYS A 26 2.25 -6.76 -13.84
N ARG A 27 1.92 -5.47 -13.85
CA ARG A 27 2.82 -4.40 -14.29
C ARG A 27 4.02 -4.24 -13.35
N LEU A 28 3.80 -4.25 -12.04
CA LEU A 28 4.87 -4.16 -11.03
C LEU A 28 5.85 -5.34 -11.13
N VAL A 29 5.34 -6.56 -11.27
CA VAL A 29 6.16 -7.75 -11.52
C VAL A 29 6.94 -7.59 -12.82
N GLY A 30 6.30 -7.08 -13.89
CA GLY A 30 6.96 -6.80 -15.18
C GLY A 30 8.07 -5.75 -15.10
N LEU A 31 8.02 -4.83 -14.13
CA LEU A 31 9.09 -3.87 -13.84
C LEU A 31 10.25 -4.48 -13.01
N GLY A 32 10.14 -5.75 -12.59
CA GLY A 32 11.18 -6.47 -11.85
C GLY A 32 11.06 -6.40 -10.33
N PHE A 33 9.94 -5.90 -9.80
CA PHE A 33 9.68 -5.91 -8.35
C PHE A 33 9.22 -7.30 -7.89
N ALA A 34 9.63 -7.68 -6.68
CA ALA A 34 9.01 -8.80 -5.98
C ALA A 34 7.74 -8.31 -5.30
N VAL A 35 6.57 -8.78 -5.74
CA VAL A 35 5.28 -8.36 -5.17
C VAL A 35 4.76 -9.41 -4.20
N VAL A 36 4.47 -9.00 -2.98
CA VAL A 36 3.86 -9.82 -1.94
C VAL A 36 2.50 -9.23 -1.58
N VAL A 37 1.45 -10.05 -1.64
CA VAL A 37 0.09 -9.67 -1.27
C VAL A 37 -0.28 -10.41 0.01
N GLU A 38 -0.76 -9.72 1.03
CA GLU A 38 -1.25 -10.39 2.24
C GLU A 38 -2.46 -11.28 1.89
N THR A 39 -2.48 -12.49 2.44
CA THR A 39 -3.59 -13.43 2.31
C THR A 39 -4.91 -12.73 2.64
N GLY A 40 -5.87 -12.79 1.72
CA GLY A 40 -7.19 -12.20 1.87
C GLY A 40 -7.24 -10.68 1.66
N ALA A 41 -6.17 -10.01 1.26
CA ALA A 41 -6.14 -8.55 1.05
C ALA A 41 -7.22 -8.06 0.07
N GLY A 42 -7.44 -8.81 -1.02
CA GLY A 42 -8.44 -8.48 -2.04
C GLY A 42 -9.85 -9.03 -1.78
N THR A 43 -10.07 -9.78 -0.69
CA THR A 43 -11.33 -10.54 -0.51
C THR A 43 -12.56 -9.61 -0.49
N LEU A 44 -12.49 -8.49 0.24
CA LEU A 44 -13.59 -7.52 0.30
C LEU A 44 -13.78 -6.75 -1.02
N SER A 45 -12.73 -6.68 -1.85
CA SER A 45 -12.77 -6.17 -3.22
C SER A 45 -13.21 -7.21 -4.26
N ARG A 46 -13.60 -8.42 -3.83
CA ARG A 46 -13.96 -9.56 -4.70
C ARG A 46 -12.82 -10.04 -5.61
N ILE A 47 -11.57 -9.87 -5.15
CA ILE A 47 -10.38 -10.36 -5.84
C ILE A 47 -9.80 -11.50 -4.98
N PRO A 48 -9.95 -12.77 -5.39
CA PRO A 48 -9.38 -13.89 -4.66
C PRO A 48 -7.85 -13.90 -4.76
N ASP A 49 -7.18 -14.47 -3.76
CA ASP A 49 -5.71 -14.56 -3.71
C ASP A 49 -5.12 -15.28 -4.94
N ALA A 50 -5.88 -16.21 -5.53
CA ALA A 50 -5.49 -16.92 -6.76
C ALA A 50 -5.26 -15.98 -7.94
N ASP A 51 -6.00 -14.86 -8.04
CA ASP A 51 -5.86 -13.91 -9.15
C ASP A 51 -4.55 -13.11 -9.02
N PHE A 52 -4.12 -12.81 -7.80
CA PHE A 52 -2.81 -12.20 -7.55
C PHE A 52 -1.68 -13.19 -7.79
N ALA A 53 -1.84 -14.45 -7.36
CA ALA A 53 -0.85 -15.49 -7.60
C ALA A 53 -0.65 -15.77 -9.10
N ALA A 54 -1.75 -15.77 -9.88
CA ALA A 54 -1.73 -16.01 -11.33
C ALA A 54 -0.92 -14.96 -12.11
N VAL A 55 -0.77 -13.76 -11.58
CA VAL A 55 0.01 -12.67 -12.21
C VAL A 55 1.41 -12.48 -11.60
N GLY A 56 1.87 -13.45 -10.79
CA GLY A 56 3.25 -13.52 -10.31
C GLY A 56 3.50 -12.90 -8.94
N ALA A 57 2.46 -12.51 -8.20
CA ALA A 57 2.64 -12.15 -6.79
C ALA A 57 2.78 -13.40 -5.90
N VAL A 58 3.50 -13.24 -4.80
CA VAL A 58 3.53 -14.21 -3.71
C VAL A 58 2.43 -13.88 -2.71
N ILE A 59 1.61 -14.86 -2.35
CA ILE A 59 0.64 -14.71 -1.26
C ILE A 59 1.37 -14.92 0.07
N GLY A 60 1.37 -13.87 0.88
CA GLY A 60 2.11 -13.79 2.13
C GLY A 60 1.21 -13.54 3.34
N LYS A 61 1.85 -13.17 4.45
CA LYS A 61 1.23 -12.85 5.73
C LYS A 61 1.61 -11.44 6.16
N ALA A 62 0.87 -10.88 7.12
CA ALA A 62 1.13 -9.52 7.65
C ALA A 62 2.59 -9.29 8.08
N SER A 63 3.27 -10.32 8.59
CA SER A 63 4.69 -10.20 9.01
C SER A 63 5.68 -9.98 7.86
N ASP A 64 5.28 -10.22 6.60
CA ASP A 64 6.15 -9.99 5.44
C ASP A 64 6.37 -8.49 5.18
N ALA A 65 5.54 -7.61 5.76
CA ALA A 65 5.75 -6.17 5.77
C ALA A 65 7.14 -5.76 6.33
N ALA A 66 7.72 -6.57 7.22
CA ALA A 66 9.04 -6.32 7.81
C ALA A 66 10.19 -6.44 6.79
N LYS A 67 9.93 -7.01 5.61
CA LYS A 67 10.90 -7.18 4.52
C LYS A 67 10.62 -6.26 3.33
N ALA A 68 9.49 -5.54 3.35
CA ALA A 68 9.04 -4.71 2.24
C ALA A 68 9.85 -3.42 2.16
N ASP A 69 10.26 -3.04 0.95
CA ASP A 69 10.86 -1.73 0.66
C ASP A 69 9.77 -0.70 0.36
N VAL A 70 8.64 -1.15 -0.18
CA VAL A 70 7.46 -0.33 -0.49
C VAL A 70 6.21 -1.00 0.05
N VAL A 71 5.32 -0.22 0.66
CA VAL A 71 4.00 -0.65 1.12
C VAL A 71 2.94 0.16 0.36
N LEU A 72 2.03 -0.52 -0.34
CA LEU A 72 0.92 0.09 -1.06
C LEU A 72 -0.38 -0.18 -0.31
N LYS A 73 -0.91 0.84 0.37
CA LYS A 73 -2.09 0.74 1.23
C LYS A 73 -3.14 1.76 0.80
N VAL A 74 -4.42 1.52 1.10
CA VAL A 74 -5.50 2.48 0.80
C VAL A 74 -5.54 3.54 1.90
N ARG A 75 -5.69 3.12 3.16
CA ARG A 75 -5.75 4.04 4.31
C ARG A 75 -4.39 4.18 4.98
N ARG A 76 -4.22 5.28 5.72
CA ARG A 76 -3.07 5.48 6.61
C ARG A 76 -2.86 4.23 7.51
N PRO A 77 -1.62 3.73 7.65
CA PRO A 77 -1.33 2.64 8.57
C PRO A 77 -1.58 3.05 10.02
N SER A 78 -2.09 2.13 10.81
CA SER A 78 -2.18 2.27 12.27
C SER A 78 -0.80 2.17 12.93
N GLU A 79 -0.68 2.62 14.17
CA GLU A 79 0.55 2.47 14.95
C GLU A 79 0.96 1.00 15.14
N ALA A 80 -0.01 0.08 15.18
CA ALA A 80 0.26 -1.34 15.29
C ALA A 80 0.89 -1.90 14.01
N GLU A 81 0.39 -1.48 12.84
CA GLU A 81 0.96 -1.86 11.54
C GLU A 81 2.37 -1.29 11.35
N LEU A 82 2.57 -0.02 11.73
CA LEU A 82 3.87 0.66 11.60
C LEU A 82 5.01 -0.06 12.34
N LYS A 83 4.73 -0.74 13.46
CA LYS A 83 5.72 -1.55 14.20
C LYS A 83 6.23 -2.75 13.39
N GLY A 84 5.43 -3.24 12.45
CA GLY A 84 5.78 -4.35 11.57
C GLY A 84 6.51 -3.92 10.29
N TYR A 85 6.61 -2.61 10.02
CA TYR A 85 7.23 -2.12 8.79
C TYR A 85 8.75 -2.02 8.94
N LYS A 86 9.44 -2.25 7.82
CA LYS A 86 10.88 -2.03 7.73
C LYS A 86 11.19 -0.53 7.88
N PRO A 87 12.13 -0.12 8.76
CA PRO A 87 12.63 1.24 8.77
C PRO A 87 13.20 1.63 7.40
N GLY A 88 12.84 2.80 6.91
CA GLY A 88 13.19 3.28 5.56
C GLY A 88 12.24 2.82 4.45
N ALA A 89 11.21 2.01 4.76
CA ALA A 89 10.21 1.64 3.76
C ALA A 89 9.43 2.87 3.27
N ALA A 90 9.15 2.90 1.96
CA ALA A 90 8.22 3.86 1.38
C ALA A 90 6.78 3.39 1.59
N VAL A 91 5.91 4.24 2.15
CA VAL A 91 4.49 3.92 2.37
C VAL A 91 3.64 4.89 1.56
N LEU A 92 2.89 4.36 0.60
CA LEU A 92 1.97 5.13 -0.24
C LEU A 92 0.54 4.79 0.17
N ALA A 93 -0.21 5.80 0.61
CA ALA A 93 -1.62 5.66 1.01
C ALA A 93 -2.33 7.02 1.01
N THR A 94 -3.65 7.00 1.16
CA THR A 94 -4.40 8.20 1.57
C THR A 94 -4.15 8.41 3.06
N MET A 95 -3.31 9.40 3.38
CA MET A 95 -2.75 9.57 4.72
C MET A 95 -3.64 10.36 5.68
N ASP A 96 -4.60 11.11 5.17
CA ASP A 96 -5.41 12.10 5.86
C ASP A 96 -4.61 12.91 6.91
N PRO A 97 -3.57 13.67 6.53
CA PRO A 97 -2.65 14.27 7.50
C PRO A 97 -3.26 15.42 8.29
N TYR A 98 -4.29 16.08 7.77
CA TYR A 98 -4.93 17.20 8.46
C TYR A 98 -5.60 16.73 9.75
N GLY A 99 -5.26 17.36 10.89
CA GLY A 99 -5.80 16.99 12.20
C GLY A 99 -5.29 15.66 12.77
N ASN A 100 -4.34 15.01 12.09
CA ASN A 100 -3.79 13.72 12.49
C ASN A 100 -2.28 13.80 12.81
N ASP A 101 -1.84 14.88 13.46
CA ASP A 101 -0.42 15.15 13.77
C ASP A 101 0.26 14.01 14.55
N ALA A 102 -0.48 13.38 15.48
CA ALA A 102 0.02 12.23 16.24
C ALA A 102 0.37 11.05 15.32
N ALA A 103 -0.45 10.78 14.30
CA ALA A 103 -0.20 9.71 13.36
C ALA A 103 0.98 10.03 12.43
N VAL A 104 1.12 11.30 12.01
CA VAL A 104 2.30 11.78 11.26
C VAL A 104 3.58 11.60 12.08
N ALA A 105 3.55 11.99 13.35
CA ALA A 105 4.67 11.80 14.28
C ALA A 105 4.99 10.31 14.50
N ALA A 106 3.98 9.44 14.58
CA ALA A 106 4.17 8.00 14.69
C ALA A 106 4.86 7.41 13.45
N MET A 107 4.48 7.83 12.24
CA MET A 107 5.17 7.44 11.00
C MET A 107 6.62 7.91 10.98
N ALA A 108 6.88 9.15 11.39
CA ALA A 108 8.24 9.67 11.50
C ALA A 108 9.08 8.86 12.51
N LYS A 109 8.50 8.51 13.67
CA LYS A 109 9.16 7.68 14.70
C LYS A 109 9.42 6.25 14.23
N ALA A 110 8.53 5.69 13.41
CA ALA A 110 8.72 4.38 12.77
C ALA A 110 9.81 4.41 11.68
N GLY A 111 10.26 5.60 11.26
CA GLY A 111 11.31 5.77 10.27
C GLY A 111 10.88 5.44 8.85
N VAL A 112 9.59 5.50 8.55
CA VAL A 112 9.07 5.27 7.18
C VAL A 112 9.09 6.56 6.36
N THR A 113 9.21 6.43 5.04
CA THR A 113 9.02 7.54 4.11
C THR A 113 7.58 7.52 3.61
N ALA A 114 6.72 8.36 4.18
CA ALA A 114 5.30 8.40 3.88
C ALA A 114 5.00 9.35 2.70
N PHE A 115 4.21 8.88 1.73
CA PHE A 115 3.67 9.66 0.63
C PHE A 115 2.15 9.75 0.76
N ALA A 116 1.66 10.96 0.97
CA ALA A 116 0.22 11.25 1.04
C ALA A 116 -0.35 11.43 -0.38
N MET A 117 -1.16 10.48 -0.83
CA MET A 117 -1.69 10.46 -2.20
C MET A 117 -2.67 11.61 -2.49
N GLU A 118 -3.32 12.16 -1.47
CA GLU A 118 -4.19 13.34 -1.54
C GLU A 118 -3.43 14.66 -1.74
N PHE A 119 -2.12 14.67 -1.49
CA PHE A 119 -1.24 15.81 -1.73
C PHE A 119 -0.60 15.78 -3.11
N MET A 120 -1.06 14.89 -3.99
CA MET A 120 -0.62 14.86 -5.38
C MET A 120 -0.88 16.24 -6.03
N PRO A 121 0.14 16.90 -6.60
CA PRO A 121 -0.04 18.19 -7.24
C PRO A 121 -1.06 18.09 -8.37
N ARG A 122 -2.10 18.93 -8.35
CA ARG A 122 -3.14 18.95 -9.39
C ARG A 122 -2.67 19.69 -10.64
N ILE A 123 -1.73 19.09 -11.34
CA ILE A 123 -1.12 19.59 -12.58
C ILE A 123 -1.20 18.54 -13.68
N THR A 124 -1.16 18.94 -14.96
CA THR A 124 -1.34 18.04 -16.12
C THR A 124 -0.46 16.79 -16.08
N ARG A 125 0.81 16.93 -15.68
CA ARG A 125 1.76 15.80 -15.62
C ARG A 125 1.41 14.75 -14.56
N ALA A 126 0.67 15.15 -13.51
CA ALA A 126 0.36 14.30 -12.36
C ALA A 126 -1.10 13.81 -12.35
N GLN A 127 -1.90 14.18 -13.35
CA GLN A 127 -3.33 13.84 -13.40
C GLN A 127 -3.60 12.32 -13.35
N VAL A 128 -2.74 11.50 -13.96
CA VAL A 128 -2.85 10.03 -13.93
C VAL A 128 -2.58 9.42 -12.55
N MET A 129 -2.08 10.22 -11.60
CA MET A 129 -1.76 9.82 -10.23
C MET A 129 -2.73 10.42 -9.20
N ASP A 130 -3.73 11.21 -9.63
CA ASP A 130 -4.67 11.89 -8.73
C ASP A 130 -5.72 10.92 -8.19
N VAL A 131 -5.50 10.46 -6.96
CA VAL A 131 -6.41 9.56 -6.27
C VAL A 131 -7.73 10.24 -5.93
N LEU A 132 -7.73 11.54 -5.61
CA LEU A 132 -8.96 12.25 -5.21
C LEU A 132 -9.96 12.31 -6.36
N SER A 133 -9.49 12.58 -7.59
CA SER A 133 -10.33 12.57 -8.78
C SER A 133 -10.86 11.17 -9.13
N SER A 134 -10.17 10.10 -8.74
CA SER A 134 -10.60 8.71 -9.01
C SER A 134 -11.64 8.18 -8.03
N GLN A 135 -11.72 8.77 -6.83
CA GLN A 135 -12.59 8.32 -5.74
C GLN A 135 -13.79 9.25 -5.50
N ALA A 136 -13.80 10.42 -6.15
CA ALA A 136 -14.92 11.36 -6.14
C ALA A 136 -16.06 10.87 -7.05
#